data_AF-A0A2T5BYP0-F1
#
_entry.id   AF-A0A2T5BYP0-F1
#
_cell.length_a   1.000
_cell.length_b   1.000
_cell.length_c   1.000
_cell.angle_alpha   90.00
_cell.angle_beta   90.00
_cell.angle_gamma   90.00
#
_symmetry.space_group_name_H-M   'P 1'
#
loop_
_entity.id
_entity.type
_entity.pdbx_description
1 polymer ?
#
loop_
_entity_poly.entity_id
_entity_poly.type
_entity_poly.pdbx_seq_one_letter_code
_entity_poly.pdbx_strand_id
1 'polypeptide(L)'
;MIRGEEQEIINQTINGKVYRCQSCNKIHVDFKNLSFSFNKTEYRNFKEYMKKLDGDYWLQQNERQSGKPKIMIPINHRNLLLSFSKGELIELKNLLSSTQQGRTAFRWVTTRSMDFQLSDN
;
A
#
# COMPACT_ATOMS: atom_id res chain seq x y z
N MET A 1 -14.06 25.92 2.71
CA MET A 1 -12.89 25.06 2.41
C MET A 1 -12.76 24.12 3.60
N ILE A 2 -12.79 22.79 3.57
CA ILE A 2 -12.84 21.72 2.57
C ILE A 2 -13.82 20.70 3.18
N ARG A 3 -14.83 20.22 2.43
CA ARG A 3 -15.73 19.17 2.93
C ARG A 3 -14.87 17.93 3.16
N GLY A 4 -14.72 17.49 4.41
CA GLY A 4 -14.08 16.21 4.71
C GLY A 4 -14.84 15.12 3.97
N GLU A 5 -14.23 14.56 2.94
CA GLU A 5 -14.85 13.48 2.19
C GLU A 5 -14.97 12.27 3.12
N GLU A 6 -16.17 11.71 3.25
CA GLU A 6 -16.37 10.49 4.04
C GLU A 6 -15.63 9.33 3.33
N GLN A 7 -14.66 8.77 4.04
CA GLN A 7 -13.82 7.67 3.56
C GLN A 7 -14.04 6.45 4.47
N GLU A 8 -14.38 5.32 3.85
CA GLU A 8 -14.48 4.04 4.56
C GLU A 8 -13.14 3.31 4.43
N ILE A 9 -12.36 3.27 5.52
CA ILE A 9 -11.07 2.56 5.53
C ILE A 9 -11.32 1.06 5.49
N ILE A 10 -10.78 0.40 4.46
CA ILE A 10 -10.85 -1.05 4.26
C ILE A 10 -9.68 -1.72 4.97
N ASN A 11 -8.47 -1.17 4.85
CA ASN A 11 -7.27 -1.69 5.49
C ASN A 11 -6.18 -0.62 5.59
N GLN A 12 -5.25 -0.80 6.52
CA GLN A 12 -4.13 0.12 6.71
C GLN A 12 -2.89 -0.60 7.24
N THR A 13 -1.73 -0.18 6.77
CA THR A 13 -0.41 -0.53 7.31
C THR A 13 0.34 0.76 7.66
N ILE A 14 1.56 0.64 8.18
CA ILE A 14 2.41 1.80 8.47
C ILE A 14 2.76 2.60 7.21
N ASN A 15 2.88 1.93 6.06
CA ASN A 15 3.27 2.57 4.79
C ASN A 15 2.11 2.75 3.79
N GLY A 16 0.88 2.37 4.13
CA GLY A 16 -0.22 2.49 3.16
C GLY A 16 -1.62 2.32 3.74
N LYS A 17 -2.61 2.70 2.93
CA LYS A 17 -4.04 2.61 3.25
C LYS A 17 -4.84 2.20 2.03
N VAL A 18 -5.88 1.42 2.25
CA VAL A 18 -6.94 1.14 1.28
C VAL A 18 -8.23 1.69 1.85
N TYR A 19 -8.91 2.52 1.08
CA TYR A 19 -10.17 3.11 1.49
C TYR A 19 -11.12 3.27 0.31
N ARG A 20 -12.40 3.32 0.62
CA ARG A 20 -13.43 3.62 -0.34
C ARG A 20 -13.85 5.07 -0.17
N CYS A 21 -13.76 5.83 -1.25
CA CYS A 21 -14.27 7.19 -1.25
C CYS A 21 -15.77 7.16 -1.50
N GLN A 22 -16.57 7.72 -0.58
CA GLN A 22 -18.02 7.73 -0.72
C GLN A 22 -18.50 8.75 -1.77
N SER A 23 -17.74 9.82 -2.02
CA SER A 23 -18.10 10.85 -3.01
C SER A 23 -17.97 10.34 -4.45
N CYS A 24 -16.92 9.57 -4.76
CA CYS A 24 -16.67 9.08 -6.12
C CYS A 24 -16.91 7.56 -6.30
N ASN A 25 -17.25 6.83 -5.23
CA ASN A 25 -17.49 5.39 -5.20
C ASN A 25 -16.32 4.54 -5.75
N LYS A 26 -15.09 5.09 -5.75
CA LYS A 26 -13.86 4.39 -6.12
C LYS A 26 -13.15 3.85 -4.89
N ILE A 27 -12.32 2.83 -5.13
CA ILE A 27 -11.40 2.26 -4.15
C ILE A 27 -10.03 2.87 -4.40
N HIS A 28 -9.48 3.49 -3.37
CA HIS A 28 -8.16 4.09 -3.39
C HIS A 28 -7.18 3.20 -2.64
N VAL A 29 -6.00 3.02 -3.23
CA VAL A 29 -4.87 2.33 -2.62
C VAL A 29 -3.71 3.31 -2.61
N ASP A 30 -3.37 3.80 -1.42
CA ASP A 30 -2.19 4.62 -1.21
C ASP A 30 -1.12 3.74 -0.54
N PHE A 31 0.05 3.65 -1.15
CA PHE A 31 1.19 2.91 -0.62
C PHE A 31 2.47 3.70 -0.89
N LYS A 32 3.06 4.25 0.16
CA LYS A 32 4.20 5.17 0.10
C LYS A 32 3.91 6.34 -0.85
N ASN A 33 4.67 6.45 -1.93
CA ASN A 33 4.55 7.48 -2.96
C ASN A 33 3.63 7.07 -4.12
N LEU A 34 2.99 5.91 -4.05
CA LEU A 34 2.08 5.41 -5.08
C LEU A 34 0.64 5.61 -4.62
N SER A 35 -0.20 6.16 -5.50
CA SER A 35 -1.64 6.24 -5.29
C SER A 35 -2.35 5.68 -6.50
N PHE A 36 -3.30 4.78 -6.25
CA PHE A 36 -4.11 4.17 -7.28
C PHE A 36 -5.58 4.43 -7.00
N SER A 37 -6.34 4.67 -8.06
CA SER A 37 -7.80 4.84 -8.00
C SER A 37 -8.44 3.81 -8.90
N PHE A 38 -9.21 2.91 -8.32
CA PHE A 38 -9.80 1.78 -9.02
C PHE A 38 -11.33 1.77 -8.91
N ASN A 39 -12.00 1.26 -9.94
CA ASN A 39 -13.33 0.70 -9.76
C ASN A 39 -13.24 -0.70 -9.09
N LYS A 40 -14.38 -1.28 -8.69
CA LYS A 40 -14.41 -2.58 -7.99
C LYS A 40 -13.78 -3.72 -8.79
N THR A 41 -14.02 -3.76 -10.11
CA THR A 41 -13.51 -4.81 -11.00
C THR A 41 -12.00 -4.68 -11.18
N GLU A 42 -11.52 -3.46 -11.42
CA GLU A 42 -10.09 -3.14 -11.51
C GLU A 42 -9.36 -3.49 -10.22
N TYR A 43 -9.91 -3.12 -9.07
CA TYR A 43 -9.33 -3.44 -7.77
C TYR A 43 -9.21 -4.95 -7.56
N ARG A 44 -10.25 -5.72 -7.89
CA ARG A 44 -10.22 -7.18 -7.81
C ARG A 44 -9.15 -7.77 -8.74
N ASN A 45 -9.08 -7.30 -9.98
CA ASN A 45 -8.07 -7.76 -10.94
C ASN A 45 -6.66 -7.43 -10.48
N PHE A 46 -6.46 -6.22 -9.94
CA PHE A 46 -5.18 -5.78 -9.38
C PHE A 46 -4.77 -6.64 -8.17
N LYS A 47 -5.70 -6.93 -7.25
CA LYS A 47 -5.46 -7.82 -6.11
C LYS A 47 -5.04 -9.23 -6.55
N GLU A 48 -5.74 -9.81 -7.52
CA GLU A 48 -5.40 -11.13 -8.05
C GLU A 48 -4.05 -11.15 -8.78
N TYR A 49 -3.75 -10.09 -9.55
CA TYR A 49 -2.46 -9.94 -10.20
C TYR A 49 -1.31 -9.85 -9.18
N MET A 50 -1.45 -9.01 -8.15
CA MET A 50 -0.48 -8.89 -7.06
C MET A 50 -0.30 -10.22 -6.33
N LYS A 51 -1.37 -10.97 -6.08
CA LYS A 51 -1.32 -12.28 -5.40
C LYS A 51 -0.50 -13.31 -6.19
N LYS A 52 -0.67 -13.33 -7.51
CA LYS A 52 0.05 -14.24 -8.43
C LYS A 52 1.51 -13.86 -8.66
N LEU A 53 1.92 -12.65 -8.27
CA LEU A 53 3.26 -12.15 -8.53
C LEU A 53 4.27 -12.86 -7.62
N ASP A 54 5.06 -13.76 -8.19
CA ASP A 54 6.11 -14.47 -7.45
C ASP A 54 7.33 -13.55 -7.26
N GLY A 55 7.49 -13.04 -6.04
CA GLY A 55 8.58 -12.12 -5.74
C GLY A 55 9.96 -12.79 -5.80
N ASP A 56 10.05 -14.08 -5.51
CA ASP A 56 11.33 -14.80 -5.47
C ASP A 56 11.80 -15.11 -6.90
N TYR A 57 10.88 -15.46 -7.81
CA TYR A 57 11.16 -15.56 -9.23
C TYR A 57 11.75 -14.26 -9.80
N TRP A 58 11.13 -13.11 -9.51
CA TRP A 58 11.60 -11.81 -10.02
C TRP A 58 12.92 -11.35 -9.41
N LEU A 59 13.19 -11.69 -8.15
CA LEU A 59 14.48 -11.40 -7.52
C LEU A 59 15.59 -12.19 -8.23
N GLN A 60 15.38 -13.48 -8.49
CA GLN A 60 16.36 -14.36 -9.16
C GLN A 60 16.63 -13.93 -10.60
N GLN A 61 15.60 -13.49 -11.34
CA GLN A 61 15.79 -12.92 -12.68
C GLN A 61 16.56 -11.60 -12.68
N ASN A 62 16.46 -10.82 -11.59
CA ASN A 62 17.11 -9.52 -11.45
C ASN A 62 18.45 -9.56 -10.69
N GLU A 63 18.93 -10.73 -10.26
CA GLU A 63 20.22 -10.90 -9.55
C GLU A 63 21.43 -10.40 -10.34
N ARG A 64 21.31 -10.31 -11.67
CA ARG A 64 22.38 -9.82 -12.56
C ARG A 64 22.46 -8.29 -12.65
N GLN A 65 21.54 -7.55 -12.05
CA GLN A 65 21.59 -6.09 -12.03
C GLN A 65 22.40 -5.59 -10.82
N SER A 66 23.39 -4.73 -11.08
CA SER A 66 24.22 -4.16 -10.01
C SER A 66 23.38 -3.24 -9.11
N GLY A 67 22.99 -3.71 -7.92
CA GLY A 67 22.16 -2.97 -6.95
C GLY A 67 21.36 -3.87 -6.01
N LYS A 68 20.62 -3.27 -5.04
CA LYS A 68 19.66 -4.02 -4.21
C LYS A 68 18.56 -4.57 -5.13
N PRO A 69 18.21 -5.86 -5.05
CA PRO A 69 17.30 -6.46 -6.01
C PRO A 69 15.88 -5.90 -5.80
N LYS A 70 15.28 -5.43 -6.89
CA LYS A 70 13.93 -4.85 -6.90
C LYS A 70 13.05 -5.64 -7.86
N ILE A 71 11.81 -5.86 -7.44
CA ILE A 71 10.77 -6.50 -8.20
C ILE A 71 10.13 -5.41 -9.06
N MET A 72 10.27 -5.55 -10.38
CA MET A 72 9.74 -4.62 -11.34
C MET A 72 8.39 -5.12 -11.84
N ILE A 73 7.34 -4.35 -11.62
CA ILE A 73 5.99 -4.68 -12.04
C ILE A 73 5.64 -3.80 -13.24
N PRO A 74 5.58 -4.36 -14.46
CA PRO A 74 5.11 -3.63 -15.61
C PRO A 74 3.63 -3.34 -15.42
N ILE A 75 3.27 -2.06 -15.47
CA ILE A 75 1.87 -1.67 -15.55
C ILE A 75 1.47 -1.51 -17.01
N ASN A 76 0.17 -1.45 -17.30
CA ASN A 76 -0.37 -1.33 -18.67
C ASN A 76 -0.06 0.03 -19.36
N HIS A 77 0.95 0.76 -18.88
CA HIS A 77 1.48 1.99 -19.45
C HIS A 77 2.96 1.77 -19.79
N ARG A 78 3.30 1.83 -21.08
CA ARG A 78 4.62 1.42 -21.61
C ARG A 78 5.81 2.16 -20.98
N ASN A 79 5.57 3.33 -20.40
CA ASN A 79 6.58 4.22 -19.83
C ASN A 79 6.61 4.22 -18.30
N LEU A 80 5.84 3.38 -17.62
CA LEU A 80 5.82 3.34 -16.16
C LEU A 80 6.10 1.93 -15.66
N LEU A 81 7.10 1.84 -14.77
CA LEU A 81 7.52 0.62 -14.13
C LEU A 81 7.49 0.83 -12.62
N LEU A 82 6.77 0.00 -11.91
CA LEU A 82 6.76 0.05 -10.45
C LEU A 82 7.88 -0.83 -9.91
N SER A 83 8.62 -0.35 -8.93
CA SER A 83 9.78 -1.04 -8.38
C SER A 83 9.61 -1.21 -6.88
N PHE A 84 9.61 -2.46 -6.42
CA PHE A 84 9.39 -2.81 -5.01
C PHE A 84 10.54 -3.68 -4.49
N SER A 85 10.98 -3.45 -3.26
CA SER A 85 11.74 -4.45 -2.52
C SER A 85 10.85 -5.63 -2.12
N LYS A 86 11.47 -6.76 -1.72
CA LYS A 86 10.73 -7.94 -1.23
C LYS A 86 9.79 -7.59 -0.07
N GLY A 87 10.27 -6.79 0.88
CA GLY A 87 9.48 -6.35 2.03
C GLY A 87 8.28 -5.48 1.62
N GLU A 88 8.49 -4.54 0.69
CA GLU A 88 7.41 -3.70 0.17
C GLU A 88 6.35 -4.50 -0.60
N LEU A 89 6.77 -5.49 -1.39
CA LEU A 89 5.83 -6.35 -2.09
C LEU A 89 4.99 -7.17 -1.11
N ILE A 90 5.61 -7.73 -0.06
CA ILE A 90 4.90 -8.49 0.98
C ILE A 90 3.91 -7.57 1.72
N GLU A 91 4.35 -6.36 2.09
CA GLU A 91 3.47 -5.40 2.76
C GLU A 91 2.29 -4.98 1.87
N LEU A 92 2.55 -4.69 0.59
CA LEU A 92 1.50 -4.35 -0.37
C LEU A 92 0.51 -5.52 -0.55
N LYS A 93 1.01 -6.76 -0.64
CA LYS A 93 0.15 -7.95 -0.67
C LYS A 93 -0.71 -8.05 0.58
N ASN A 94 -0.15 -7.82 1.77
CA ASN A 94 -0.91 -7.84 3.02
C ASN A 94 -1.97 -6.73 3.06
N LEU A 95 -1.59 -5.52 2.62
CA LEU A 95 -2.50 -4.38 2.52
C LEU A 95 -3.70 -4.68 1.61
N LEU A 96 -3.48 -5.38 0.50
CA LEU A 96 -4.53 -5.78 -0.44
C LEU A 96 -5.30 -7.04 0.02
N SER A 97 -4.70 -7.88 0.85
CA SER A 97 -5.24 -9.21 1.17
C SER A 97 -6.37 -9.18 2.17
N SER A 98 -6.46 -8.18 3.06
CA SER A 98 -7.49 -8.11 4.10
C SER A 98 -8.90 -8.14 3.52
N THR A 99 -9.46 -9.35 3.53
CA THR A 99 -10.88 -9.62 3.57
C THR A 99 -11.40 -9.08 4.88
N GLN A 100 -12.57 -8.45 4.84
CA GLN A 100 -13.31 -8.06 6.04
C GLN A 100 -13.41 -9.26 7.00
N GLN A 101 -12.54 -9.27 8.01
CA GLN A 101 -12.63 -10.15 9.17
C GLN A 101 -12.58 -9.23 10.37
N GLY A 102 -13.60 -9.38 11.20
CA GLY A 102 -14.10 -8.34 12.08
C GLY A 102 -13.09 -7.85 13.10
N ARG A 103 -13.33 -6.62 13.55
CA ARG A 103 -13.17 -6.17 14.95
C ARG A 103 -12.12 -6.95 15.74
N THR A 104 -10.83 -6.77 15.45
CA THR A 104 -9.82 -6.96 16.48
C THR A 104 -9.38 -5.59 16.93
N ALA A 105 -9.79 -5.29 18.16
CA ALA A 105 -9.61 -4.06 18.90
C ALA A 105 -8.29 -3.35 18.59
N PHE A 106 -8.40 -2.06 18.29
CA PHE A 106 -7.30 -1.12 18.44
C PHE A 106 -6.70 -1.29 19.84
N ARG A 107 -5.53 -1.93 19.92
CA ARG A 107 -4.71 -1.86 21.12
C ARG A 107 -4.04 -0.50 21.08
N TRP A 108 -4.62 0.45 21.82
CA TRP A 108 -3.99 1.72 22.12
C TRP A 108 -2.58 1.45 22.68
N VAL A 109 -1.55 1.71 21.88
CA VAL A 109 -0.23 2.00 22.43
C VAL A 109 -0.26 3.48 22.75
N THR A 110 -0.51 3.80 24.01
CA THR A 110 -0.25 5.13 24.53
C THR A 110 1.25 5.39 24.42
N THR A 111 1.66 6.26 23.52
CA THR A 111 3.01 6.86 23.56
C THR A 111 3.07 7.74 24.81
N ARG A 112 3.53 7.19 25.92
CA ARG A 112 4.10 7.99 27.01
C ARG A 112 5.52 8.41 26.58
N SER A 113 5.80 9.68 26.84
CA SER A 113 7.11 10.35 26.84
C SER A 113 7.88 10.39 25.52
N MET A 114 7.70 11.47 24.78
CA MET A 114 8.81 12.22 24.18
C MET A 114 8.48 13.71 24.30
N ASP A 115 8.83 14.30 25.45
CA ASP A 115 8.88 15.74 25.62
C ASP A 115 9.97 16.27 24.69
N PHE A 116 9.56 16.97 23.64
CA PHE A 116 10.47 17.77 22.84
C PHE A 116 10.71 19.07 23.61
N GLN A 117 11.77 19.10 24.43
CA GLN A 117 12.26 20.35 25.00
C GLN A 117 12.86 21.19 23.85
N LEU A 118 12.10 22.18 23.39
CA LEU A 118 12.66 23.31 22.68
C LEU A 118 13.45 24.14 23.70
N SER A 119 14.77 24.07 23.62
CA SER A 119 15.63 25.09 24.22
C SER A 119 15.62 26.31 23.31
N ASP A 120 14.95 27.37 23.74
CA ASP A 120 15.15 28.70 23.19
C ASP A 120 16.58 29.13 23.47
N ASN A 121 17.31 29.50 22.42
CA ASN A 121 18.61 30.17 22.50
C ASN A 121 18.59 31.36 21.55
#